data_AF-V4SJW4-F1
#
_entry.id   AF-V4SJW4-F1
#
_cell.length_a   1.000
_cell.length_b   1.000
_cell.length_c   1.000
_cell.angle_alpha   90.00
_cell.angle_beta   90.00
_cell.angle_gamma   90.00
#
_symmetry.space_group_name_H-M   'P 1'
#
loop_
_entity.id
_entity.type
_entity.pdbx_description
1 polymer ?
#
loop_
_entity_poly.entity_id
_entity_poly.type
_entity_poly.pdbx_seq_one_letter_code
_entity_poly.pdbx_strand_id
1 'polypeptide(L)'
;MEMASQPVDNRKEGIISGAWHCLKSLPGKSMSKLIELAKKTKKLGQDDPRRIIHSLKVGLAITLVSLFYYFEPLYDGFGVSAMWAVLTVVVVFEFSVGGTLSRGLNRGLATFLAAGLGFGAHHLANLSGKLGEPILLGLFVFLLASTVTFVRFFPRMKARYDYGLLIFILTFCLISVSGYRDDEVWHMAHMRVSTILIGGFTAVCVCILIFPVWAGTDLHNLVANNIDKLANFLEGFGPLYFQIPQDGEMDMTFLEGYKCVLNSKQTEESLANFAGWEPGHGEFRFRHPWKQYLKIGSLTRNCAYRIEALNGYLNTETKIPEEIRGKMQDACINMSYEAVKALKELAFSIQTMTKPCSANSHITKSKIAAKNLKSLLSTSLCKETEILDLIPAVTVASLLVDAVACTEKIAESVQELASIAKFKSVKPKKAPSRSSSKISEPEHVITIHQPSSLPE
;
A
#
# COMPACT_ATOMS: atom_id res chain seq x y z
N MET A 1 39.40 37.75 -81.30
CA MET A 1 39.29 36.34 -81.72
C MET A 1 38.56 35.61 -80.61
N GLU A 2 37.45 34.97 -80.95
CA GLU A 2 36.39 34.48 -80.05
C GLU A 2 36.79 33.43 -79.01
N MET A 3 35.85 33.26 -78.08
CA MET A 3 35.47 32.08 -77.28
C MET A 3 35.77 32.20 -75.78
N ALA A 4 34.87 31.89 -74.85
CA ALA A 4 33.43 31.62 -74.86
C ALA A 4 32.97 31.65 -73.38
N SER A 5 31.72 32.07 -73.16
CA SER A 5 31.07 32.17 -71.85
C SER A 5 30.84 30.80 -71.19
N GLN A 6 31.07 30.69 -69.88
CA GLN A 6 30.50 29.64 -69.01
C GLN A 6 29.47 30.27 -68.04
N PRO A 7 28.31 29.65 -67.80
CA PRO A 7 27.36 30.13 -66.80
C PRO A 7 27.73 29.65 -65.40
N VAL A 8 27.50 30.53 -64.42
CA VAL A 8 27.68 30.29 -62.98
C VAL A 8 26.62 29.29 -62.49
N ASP A 9 27.08 28.14 -61.99
CA ASP A 9 26.27 27.06 -61.41
C ASP A 9 25.72 27.46 -60.03
N ASN A 10 24.41 27.26 -59.86
CA ASN A 10 23.56 27.74 -58.79
C ASN A 10 23.63 26.82 -57.55
N ARG A 11 24.85 26.61 -57.03
CA ARG A 11 25.15 25.53 -56.07
C ARG A 11 25.26 25.99 -54.61
N LYS A 12 24.41 26.94 -54.17
CA LYS A 12 24.34 27.35 -52.74
C LYS A 12 22.93 27.44 -52.14
N GLU A 13 21.86 27.29 -52.94
CA GLU A 13 20.48 27.31 -52.40
C GLU A 13 19.88 25.91 -52.11
N GLY A 14 20.54 24.83 -52.55
CA GLY A 14 20.06 23.46 -52.37
C GLY A 14 20.40 22.78 -51.02
N ILE A 15 21.40 23.27 -50.29
CA ILE A 15 21.88 22.59 -49.07
C ILE A 15 21.13 23.06 -47.81
N ILE A 16 20.68 24.32 -47.79
CA ILE A 16 19.92 24.89 -46.66
C ILE A 16 18.43 24.51 -46.73
N SER A 17 17.87 24.36 -47.95
CA SER A 17 16.48 23.91 -48.12
C SER A 17 16.29 22.41 -47.85
N GLY A 18 17.30 21.57 -48.16
CA GLY A 18 17.29 20.14 -47.86
C GLY A 18 17.39 19.81 -46.36
N ALA A 19 18.20 20.57 -45.61
CA ALA A 19 18.31 20.42 -44.15
C ALA A 19 17.03 20.87 -43.42
N TRP A 20 16.36 21.91 -43.92
CA TRP A 20 15.09 22.40 -43.37
C TRP A 20 13.92 21.44 -43.63
N HIS A 21 13.95 20.69 -44.74
CA HIS A 21 12.95 19.68 -45.06
C HIS A 21 13.17 18.36 -44.28
N CYS A 22 14.40 18.05 -43.90
CA CYS A 22 14.75 16.89 -43.06
C CYS A 22 14.35 17.10 -41.58
N LEU A 23 14.37 18.35 -41.09
CA LEU A 23 13.90 18.69 -39.73
C LEU A 23 12.36 18.72 -39.62
N LYS A 24 11.64 18.90 -40.74
CA LYS A 24 10.18 18.95 -40.80
C LYS A 24 9.49 17.59 -40.90
N SER A 25 10.21 16.49 -41.10
CA SER A 25 9.60 15.16 -41.34
C SER A 25 9.52 14.24 -40.12
N LEU A 26 9.88 14.69 -38.91
CA LEU A 26 9.73 13.93 -37.65
C LEU A 26 8.84 14.51 -36.51
N PRO A 27 7.82 15.39 -36.70
CA PRO A 27 7.09 15.95 -35.55
C PRO A 27 5.88 15.13 -35.09
N GLY A 28 5.19 14.39 -35.97
CA GLY A 28 3.90 13.78 -35.64
C GLY A 28 3.97 12.67 -34.59
N LYS A 29 4.91 11.73 -34.73
CA LYS A 29 5.10 10.61 -33.79
C LYS A 29 5.75 11.02 -32.47
N SER A 30 6.53 12.10 -32.45
CA SER A 30 7.17 12.61 -31.23
C SER A 30 6.19 13.46 -30.40
N MET A 31 5.40 14.31 -31.08
CA MET A 31 4.36 15.11 -30.40
C MET A 31 3.20 14.27 -29.89
N SER A 32 2.77 13.24 -30.63
CA SER A 32 1.73 12.33 -30.11
C SER A 32 2.20 11.60 -28.84
N LYS A 33 3.47 11.16 -28.81
CA LYS A 33 4.10 10.59 -27.60
C LYS A 33 4.18 11.60 -26.46
N LEU A 34 4.54 12.85 -26.72
CA LEU A 34 4.56 13.92 -25.70
C LEU A 34 3.15 14.20 -25.14
N ILE A 35 2.14 14.25 -26.00
CA ILE A 35 0.74 14.44 -25.59
C ILE A 35 0.25 13.24 -24.79
N GLU A 36 0.59 12.02 -25.20
CA GLU A 36 0.25 10.81 -24.47
C GLU A 36 0.94 10.77 -23.10
N LEU A 37 2.22 11.16 -23.03
CA LEU A 37 2.95 11.33 -21.78
C LEU A 37 2.30 12.40 -20.89
N ALA A 38 1.94 13.56 -21.45
CA ALA A 38 1.27 14.61 -20.71
C ALA A 38 -0.09 14.15 -20.15
N LYS A 39 -0.89 13.42 -20.94
CA LYS A 39 -2.14 12.80 -20.49
C LYS A 39 -1.91 11.77 -19.39
N LYS A 40 -0.91 10.90 -19.54
CA LYS A 40 -0.52 9.91 -18.53
C LYS A 40 -0.06 10.57 -17.23
N THR A 41 0.78 11.61 -17.30
CA THR A 41 1.25 12.37 -16.14
C THR A 41 0.11 13.11 -15.45
N LYS A 42 -0.78 13.74 -16.22
CA LYS A 42 -1.98 14.39 -15.67
C LYS A 42 -2.86 13.38 -14.96
N LYS A 43 -3.10 12.21 -15.57
CA LYS A 43 -3.85 11.11 -14.98
C LYS A 43 -3.18 10.62 -13.68
N LEU A 44 -1.86 10.44 -13.68
CA LEU A 44 -1.09 9.99 -12.52
C LEU A 44 -1.27 10.91 -11.30
N GLY A 45 -1.30 12.22 -11.53
CA GLY A 45 -1.52 13.23 -10.49
C GLY A 45 -2.98 13.36 -10.05
N GLN A 46 -3.94 13.12 -10.96
CA GLN A 46 -5.37 13.09 -10.64
C GLN A 46 -5.77 11.84 -9.86
N ASP A 47 -5.18 10.68 -10.19
CA ASP A 47 -5.46 9.40 -9.54
C ASP A 47 -4.98 9.38 -8.08
N ASP A 48 -3.82 10.00 -7.79
CA ASP A 48 -3.34 10.19 -6.42
C ASP A 48 -2.60 11.53 -6.26
N PRO A 49 -3.26 12.61 -5.79
CA PRO A 49 -2.66 13.93 -5.65
C PRO A 49 -1.49 13.95 -4.66
N ARG A 50 -1.39 12.96 -3.76
CA ARG A 50 -0.26 12.83 -2.83
C ARG A 50 1.06 12.60 -3.56
N ARG A 51 1.03 12.09 -4.80
CA ARG A 51 2.22 11.93 -5.65
C ARG A 51 2.83 13.27 -6.06
N ILE A 52 2.01 14.28 -6.33
CA ILE A 52 2.48 15.64 -6.64
C ILE A 52 3.17 16.23 -5.41
N ILE A 53 2.50 16.13 -4.25
CA ILE A 53 3.05 16.61 -2.98
C ILE A 53 4.37 15.89 -2.65
N HIS A 54 4.42 14.58 -2.81
CA HIS A 54 5.63 13.79 -2.60
C HIS A 54 6.79 14.26 -3.50
N SER A 55 6.55 14.46 -4.80
CA SER A 55 7.58 14.97 -5.71
C SER A 55 8.12 16.35 -5.28
N LEU A 56 7.25 17.24 -4.81
CA LEU A 56 7.65 18.53 -4.27
C LEU A 56 8.46 18.40 -2.98
N LYS A 57 8.09 17.47 -2.09
CA LYS A 57 8.85 17.19 -0.86
C LYS A 57 10.27 16.70 -1.15
N VAL A 58 10.42 15.77 -2.10
CA VAL A 58 11.73 15.26 -2.52
C VAL A 58 12.58 16.42 -3.05
N GLY A 59 12.02 17.25 -3.92
CA GLY A 59 12.68 18.45 -4.43
C GLY A 59 13.09 19.41 -3.31
N LEU A 60 12.19 19.69 -2.36
CA LEU A 60 12.51 20.53 -1.20
C LEU A 60 13.63 19.94 -0.33
N ALA A 61 13.59 18.65 -0.03
CA ALA A 61 14.63 18.00 0.78
C ALA A 61 16.00 18.05 0.09
N ILE A 62 16.05 17.83 -1.22
CA ILE A 62 17.28 17.98 -2.02
C ILE A 62 17.76 19.43 -1.97
N THR A 63 16.89 20.41 -2.20
CA THR A 63 17.26 21.83 -2.13
C THR A 63 17.78 22.22 -0.76
N LEU A 64 17.13 21.80 0.33
CA LEU A 64 17.57 22.07 1.70
C LEU A 64 18.97 21.52 1.98
N VAL A 65 19.24 20.28 1.56
CA VAL A 65 20.56 19.68 1.74
C VAL A 65 21.61 20.31 0.82
N SER A 66 21.23 20.70 -0.40
CA SER A 66 22.12 21.41 -1.33
C SER A 66 22.45 22.83 -0.87
N LEU A 67 21.58 23.50 -0.12
CA LEU A 67 21.88 24.81 0.46
C LEU A 67 23.07 24.75 1.43
N PHE A 68 23.32 23.60 2.08
CA PHE A 68 24.54 23.40 2.87
C PHE A 68 25.82 23.47 2.04
N TYR A 69 25.75 23.20 0.73
CA TYR A 69 26.88 23.34 -0.18
C TYR A 69 27.18 24.81 -0.53
N TYR A 70 26.15 25.65 -0.56
CA TYR A 70 26.27 27.05 -0.96
C TYR A 70 26.54 28.00 0.21
N PHE A 71 26.37 27.54 1.45
CA PHE A 71 26.64 28.34 2.64
C PHE A 71 28.09 28.14 3.10
N GLU A 72 28.91 29.18 2.93
CA GLU A 72 30.39 29.17 3.07
C GLU A 72 30.91 28.50 4.37
N PRO A 73 30.37 28.79 5.57
CA PRO A 73 30.80 28.11 6.81
C PRO A 73 30.54 26.60 6.86
N LEU A 74 29.58 26.11 6.08
CA LEU A 74 29.21 24.69 6.01
C LEU A 74 29.93 23.99 4.86
N TYR A 75 30.26 24.72 3.79
CA TYR A 75 31.10 24.23 2.70
C TYR A 75 32.54 23.98 3.16
N ASP A 76 33.14 24.91 3.91
CA ASP A 76 34.49 24.72 4.48
C ASP A 76 34.55 23.53 5.45
N GLY A 77 33.41 23.23 6.10
CA GLY A 77 33.26 22.05 6.94
C GLY A 77 33.14 20.76 6.14
N PHE A 78 32.27 20.69 5.12
CA PHE A 78 31.85 19.43 4.46
C PHE A 78 32.43 19.16 3.07
N GLY A 79 32.87 20.19 2.33
CA GLY A 79 33.50 20.08 1.00
C GLY A 79 32.77 19.14 0.03
N VAL A 80 33.55 18.32 -0.70
CA VAL A 80 33.04 17.31 -1.66
C VAL A 80 32.15 16.25 -0.99
N SER A 81 32.24 16.08 0.34
CA SER A 81 31.42 15.11 1.08
C SER A 81 29.93 15.48 1.12
N ALA A 82 29.58 16.74 0.87
CA ALA A 82 28.19 17.20 0.76
C ALA A 82 27.40 16.48 -0.36
N MET A 83 28.07 16.00 -1.42
CA MET A 83 27.43 15.17 -2.45
C MET A 83 26.78 13.91 -1.85
N TRP A 84 27.38 13.33 -0.81
CA TRP A 84 26.82 12.15 -0.13
C TRP A 84 25.52 12.44 0.60
N ALA A 85 25.32 13.68 1.08
CA ALA A 85 24.07 14.08 1.71
C ALA A 85 22.94 14.14 0.67
N VAL A 86 23.20 14.74 -0.50
CA VAL A 86 22.23 14.80 -1.63
C VAL A 86 21.88 13.39 -2.12
N LEU A 87 22.90 12.55 -2.38
CA LEU A 87 22.70 11.15 -2.75
C LEU A 87 21.92 10.39 -1.69
N THR A 88 22.14 10.70 -0.41
CA THR A 88 21.38 10.08 0.69
C THR A 88 19.91 10.42 0.61
N VAL A 89 19.56 11.70 0.43
CA VAL A 89 18.15 12.11 0.25
C VAL A 89 17.53 11.34 -0.92
N VAL A 90 18.16 11.35 -2.09
CA VAL A 90 17.62 10.68 -3.29
C VAL A 90 17.36 9.19 -3.06
N VAL A 91 18.22 8.50 -2.32
CA VAL A 91 18.13 7.05 -2.14
C VAL A 91 17.23 6.66 -0.96
N VAL A 92 17.12 7.50 0.06
CA VAL A 92 16.37 7.22 1.29
C VAL A 92 14.93 7.70 1.22
N PHE A 93 14.66 8.79 0.49
CA PHE A 93 13.33 9.37 0.41
C PHE A 93 12.38 8.45 -0.36
N GLU A 94 11.36 7.96 0.34
CA GLU A 94 10.34 7.04 -0.18
C GLU A 94 8.95 7.69 -0.12
N PHE A 95 8.00 7.07 -0.82
CA PHE A 95 6.64 7.62 -0.93
C PHE A 95 5.95 7.80 0.44
N SER A 96 6.12 6.83 1.33
CA SER A 96 5.56 6.84 2.68
C SER A 96 6.59 7.22 3.74
N VAL A 97 6.12 7.73 4.87
CA VAL A 97 6.94 8.02 6.06
C VAL A 97 7.64 6.76 6.55
N GLY A 98 6.92 5.63 6.65
CA GLY A 98 7.50 4.34 7.04
C GLY A 98 8.61 3.87 6.11
N GLY A 99 8.44 4.07 4.79
CA GLY A 99 9.47 3.81 3.79
C GLY A 99 10.73 4.62 4.05
N THR A 100 10.61 5.94 4.21
CA THR A 100 11.75 6.84 4.42
C THR A 100 12.45 6.57 5.74
N LEU A 101 11.68 6.34 6.82
CA LEU A 101 12.23 5.94 8.12
C LEU A 101 13.00 4.63 8.03
N SER A 102 12.41 3.62 7.38
CA SER A 102 13.06 2.30 7.24
C SER A 102 14.38 2.39 6.47
N ARG A 103 14.41 3.11 5.33
CA ARG A 103 15.64 3.31 4.55
C ARG A 103 16.65 4.17 5.29
N GLY A 104 16.21 5.25 5.94
CA GLY A 104 17.08 6.18 6.65
C GLY A 104 17.77 5.53 7.85
N LEU A 105 17.00 4.84 8.69
CA LEU A 105 17.53 4.09 9.83
C LEU A 105 18.43 2.95 9.37
N ASN A 106 18.04 2.19 8.34
CA ASN A 106 18.87 1.13 7.78
C ASN A 106 20.19 1.68 7.23
N ARG A 107 20.18 2.83 6.53
CA ARG A 107 21.40 3.47 6.02
C ARG A 107 22.31 3.92 7.15
N GLY A 108 21.75 4.61 8.15
CA GLY A 108 22.50 5.11 9.29
C GLY A 108 23.18 3.99 10.08
N LEU A 109 22.42 2.96 10.46
CA LEU A 109 22.94 1.78 11.17
C LEU A 109 23.96 1.01 10.34
N ALA A 110 23.67 0.77 9.06
CA ALA A 110 24.60 0.07 8.17
C ALA A 110 25.92 0.82 8.01
N THR A 111 25.87 2.14 7.81
CA THR A 111 27.07 2.97 7.64
C THR A 111 27.89 2.99 8.92
N PHE A 112 27.25 3.16 10.08
CA PHE A 112 27.91 3.18 11.38
C PHE A 112 28.63 1.84 11.67
N LEU A 113 27.92 0.72 11.51
CA LEU A 113 28.49 -0.62 11.73
C LEU A 113 29.61 -0.93 10.73
N ALA A 114 29.42 -0.58 9.45
CA ALA A 114 30.41 -0.79 8.41
C ALA A 114 31.67 0.07 8.62
N ALA A 115 31.52 1.31 9.10
CA ALA A 115 32.64 2.18 9.42
C ALA A 115 33.45 1.65 10.61
N GLY A 116 32.78 1.23 11.68
CA GLY A 116 33.46 0.64 12.84
C GLY A 116 34.20 -0.65 12.48
N LEU A 117 33.56 -1.55 11.73
CA LEU A 117 34.19 -2.80 11.28
C LEU A 117 35.30 -2.55 10.25
N GLY A 118 35.12 -1.61 9.33
CA GLY A 118 36.13 -1.25 8.33
C GLY A 118 37.39 -0.68 8.98
N PHE A 119 37.22 0.18 9.99
CA PHE A 119 38.32 0.67 10.81
C PHE A 119 39.03 -0.48 11.55
N GLY A 120 38.27 -1.38 12.17
CA GLY A 120 38.83 -2.56 12.84
C GLY A 120 39.62 -3.46 11.89
N ALA A 121 39.10 -3.70 10.68
CA ALA A 121 39.77 -4.49 9.64
C ALA A 121 41.09 -3.83 9.20
N HIS A 122 41.08 -2.51 8.97
CA HIS A 122 42.27 -1.74 8.63
C HIS A 122 43.33 -1.78 9.75
N HIS A 123 42.91 -1.54 10.99
CA HIS A 123 43.81 -1.58 12.15
C HIS A 123 44.47 -2.95 12.32
N LEU A 124 43.70 -4.03 12.20
CA LEU A 124 44.23 -5.40 12.27
C LEU A 124 45.17 -5.74 11.10
N ALA A 125 44.86 -5.27 9.90
CA ALA A 125 45.69 -5.52 8.73
C ALA A 125 47.04 -4.78 8.81
N ASN A 126 47.05 -3.54 9.31
CA ASN A 126 48.26 -2.74 9.49
C ASN A 126 49.27 -3.41 10.46
N LEU A 127 48.78 -4.13 11.49
CA LEU A 127 49.64 -4.91 12.39
C LEU A 127 50.44 -6.02 11.69
N SER A 128 50.06 -6.41 10.47
CA SER A 128 50.70 -7.50 9.72
C SER A 128 51.79 -7.02 8.77
N GLY A 129 52.12 -5.72 8.79
CA GLY A 129 53.17 -5.11 7.99
C GLY A 129 52.82 -4.95 6.51
N LYS A 130 53.68 -4.23 5.77
CA LYS A 130 53.42 -3.72 4.42
C LYS A 130 53.04 -4.78 3.37
N LEU A 131 53.53 -6.01 3.51
CA LEU A 131 53.22 -7.11 2.59
C LEU A 131 51.95 -7.87 3.00
N GLY A 132 51.67 -7.98 4.30
CA GLY A 132 50.52 -8.72 4.83
C GLY A 132 49.22 -7.91 4.86
N GLU A 133 49.32 -6.59 5.01
CA GLU A 133 48.20 -5.66 5.06
C GLU A 133 47.22 -5.77 3.87
N PRO A 134 47.65 -5.68 2.59
CA PRO A 134 46.72 -5.79 1.47
C PRO A 134 46.09 -7.18 1.34
N ILE A 135 46.82 -8.23 1.75
CA ILE A 135 46.32 -9.62 1.72
C ILE A 135 45.21 -9.81 2.76
N LEU A 136 45.41 -9.32 3.99
CA LEU A 136 44.42 -9.41 5.05
C LEU A 136 43.20 -8.52 4.80
N LEU A 137 43.40 -7.29 4.30
CA LEU A 137 42.29 -6.44 3.87
C LEU A 137 41.44 -7.13 2.79
N GLY A 138 42.10 -7.72 1.78
CA GLY A 138 41.42 -8.49 0.75
C GLY A 138 40.62 -9.66 1.32
N LEU A 139 41.20 -10.40 2.28
CA LEU A 139 40.54 -11.51 2.97
C LEU A 139 39.32 -11.04 3.78
N PHE A 140 39.44 -9.95 4.55
CA PHE A 140 38.33 -9.40 5.33
C PHE A 140 37.18 -8.92 4.44
N VAL A 141 37.50 -8.21 3.35
CA VAL A 141 36.52 -7.80 2.34
C VAL A 141 35.83 -9.00 1.73
N PHE A 142 36.58 -10.03 1.32
CA PHE A 142 36.02 -11.25 0.76
C PHE A 142 35.05 -11.94 1.74
N LEU A 143 35.49 -12.18 2.97
CA LEU A 143 34.70 -12.89 3.97
C LEU A 143 33.42 -12.12 4.34
N LEU A 144 33.53 -10.82 4.60
CA LEU A 144 32.39 -10.00 5.00
C LEU A 144 31.41 -9.81 3.84
N ALA A 145 31.89 -9.47 2.64
CA ALA A 145 31.02 -9.31 1.47
C ALA A 145 30.29 -10.63 1.13
N SER A 146 30.98 -11.77 1.19
CA SER A 146 30.38 -13.09 0.94
C SER A 146 29.34 -13.43 1.99
N THR A 147 29.66 -13.25 3.27
CA THR A 147 28.76 -13.55 4.39
C THR A 147 27.51 -12.68 4.32
N VAL A 148 27.65 -11.36 4.16
CA VAL A 148 26.51 -10.45 4.12
C VAL A 148 25.67 -10.69 2.85
N THR A 149 26.31 -10.99 1.71
CA THR A 149 25.58 -11.38 0.49
C THR A 149 24.79 -12.66 0.70
N PHE A 150 25.35 -13.65 1.41
CA PHE A 150 24.61 -14.85 1.77
C PHE A 150 23.42 -14.55 2.69
N VAL A 151 23.60 -13.68 3.69
CA VAL A 151 22.53 -13.24 4.61
C VAL A 151 21.35 -12.59 3.86
N ARG A 152 21.61 -11.93 2.72
CA ARG A 152 20.56 -11.32 1.88
C ARG A 152 19.63 -12.34 1.22
N PHE A 153 19.99 -13.62 1.14
CA PHE A 153 19.09 -14.65 0.61
C PHE A 153 18.00 -15.06 1.62
N PHE A 154 18.16 -14.78 2.91
CA PHE A 154 17.12 -15.06 3.89
C PHE A 154 15.94 -14.10 3.70
N PRO A 155 14.70 -14.60 3.44
CA PRO A 155 13.56 -13.75 3.12
C PRO A 155 13.25 -12.68 4.19
N ARG A 156 13.42 -13.02 5.46
CA ARG A 156 13.21 -12.08 6.58
C ARG A 156 14.22 -10.92 6.57
N MET A 157 15.48 -11.20 6.26
CA MET A 157 16.51 -10.17 6.15
C MET A 157 16.32 -9.34 4.89
N LYS A 158 16.00 -9.99 3.76
CA LYS A 158 15.74 -9.33 2.48
C LYS A 158 14.58 -8.33 2.56
N ALA A 159 13.45 -8.75 3.14
CA ALA A 159 12.26 -7.92 3.20
C ALA A 159 12.44 -6.64 4.03
N ARG A 160 13.30 -6.67 5.06
CA ARG A 160 13.41 -5.58 6.04
C ARG A 160 14.71 -4.78 5.96
N TYR A 161 15.80 -5.41 5.55
CA TYR A 161 17.16 -4.87 5.67
C TYR A 161 17.99 -4.92 4.39
N ASP A 162 17.48 -5.42 3.25
CA ASP A 162 18.29 -5.59 2.02
C ASP A 162 19.04 -4.32 1.60
N TYR A 163 18.35 -3.18 1.63
CA TYR A 163 18.97 -1.88 1.38
C TYR A 163 20.12 -1.57 2.36
N GLY A 164 19.91 -1.81 3.66
CA GLY A 164 20.94 -1.63 4.68
C GLY A 164 22.12 -2.57 4.48
N LEU A 165 21.88 -3.84 4.16
CA LEU A 165 22.94 -4.83 3.90
C LEU A 165 23.79 -4.45 2.67
N LEU A 166 23.16 -3.91 1.61
CA LEU A 166 23.87 -3.36 0.46
C LEU A 166 24.76 -2.16 0.83
N ILE A 167 24.21 -1.20 1.58
CA ILE A 167 24.97 -0.03 2.05
C ILE A 167 26.10 -0.46 3.00
N PHE A 168 25.88 -1.48 3.83
CA PHE A 168 26.88 -2.03 4.72
C PHE A 168 28.08 -2.59 3.95
N ILE A 169 27.84 -3.46 2.96
CA ILE A 169 28.91 -4.00 2.10
C ILE A 169 29.65 -2.85 1.41
N LEU A 170 28.92 -1.94 0.75
CA LEU A 170 29.52 -0.82 0.03
C LEU A 170 30.39 0.06 0.93
N THR A 171 29.90 0.36 2.14
CA THR A 171 30.62 1.22 3.09
C THR A 171 31.84 0.53 3.64
N PHE A 172 31.72 -0.74 4.01
CA PHE A 172 32.82 -1.55 4.54
C PHE A 172 33.93 -1.69 3.50
N CYS A 173 33.59 -2.04 2.26
CA CYS A 173 34.55 -2.14 1.16
C CYS A 173 35.22 -0.80 0.89
N LEU A 174 34.46 0.30 0.85
CA LEU A 174 35.03 1.61 0.57
C LEU A 174 36.00 2.03 1.67
N ILE A 175 35.64 1.89 2.96
CA ILE A 175 36.50 2.29 4.08
C ILE A 175 37.73 1.37 4.18
N SER A 176 37.57 0.06 4.05
CA SER A 176 38.67 -0.90 4.16
C SER A 176 39.69 -0.77 3.03
N VAL A 177 39.22 -0.49 1.80
CA VAL A 177 40.10 -0.37 0.62
C VAL A 177 40.68 1.05 0.48
N SER A 178 39.92 2.10 0.80
CA SER A 178 40.44 3.48 0.77
C SER A 178 41.45 3.73 1.89
N GLY A 179 41.27 3.09 3.05
CA GLY A 179 42.20 3.25 4.17
C GLY A 179 43.64 2.84 3.84
N TYR A 180 43.83 1.87 2.95
CA TYR A 180 45.16 1.46 2.49
C TYR A 180 45.94 2.55 1.75
N ARG A 181 45.25 3.56 1.17
CA ARG A 181 45.89 4.59 0.32
C ARG A 181 45.98 5.96 0.98
N ASP A 182 45.25 6.21 2.06
CA ASP A 182 45.13 7.53 2.70
C ASP A 182 45.23 7.38 4.22
N ASP A 183 46.20 8.05 4.84
CA ASP A 183 46.38 8.05 6.30
C ASP A 183 45.26 8.80 7.05
N GLU A 184 44.38 9.53 6.34
CA GLU A 184 43.27 10.30 6.90
C GLU A 184 41.91 9.55 6.94
N VAL A 185 41.95 8.22 7.12
CA VAL A 185 40.74 7.36 7.18
C VAL A 185 39.70 7.88 8.18
N TRP A 186 40.16 8.40 9.32
CA TRP A 186 39.31 8.92 10.37
C TRP A 186 38.51 10.13 9.92
N HIS A 187 39.17 11.12 9.30
CA HIS A 187 38.50 12.33 8.82
C HIS A 187 37.49 11.96 7.72
N MET A 188 37.88 11.13 6.75
CA MET A 188 37.00 10.68 5.67
C MET A 188 35.77 9.91 6.20
N ALA A 189 35.95 9.02 7.17
CA ALA A 189 34.85 8.25 7.77
C ALA A 189 33.88 9.15 8.54
N HIS A 190 34.39 10.07 9.34
CA HIS A 190 33.57 11.02 10.09
C HIS A 190 32.71 11.88 9.17
N MET A 191 33.34 12.51 8.17
CA MET A 191 32.66 13.37 7.21
C MET A 191 31.53 12.66 6.46
N ARG A 192 31.78 11.41 6.06
CA ARG A 192 30.79 10.57 5.39
C ARG A 192 29.62 10.19 6.30
N VAL A 193 29.89 9.81 7.55
CA VAL A 193 28.84 9.46 8.51
C VAL A 193 27.97 10.70 8.82
N SER A 194 28.59 11.85 9.11
CA SER A 194 27.84 13.08 9.42
C SER A 194 26.98 13.56 8.26
N THR A 195 27.49 13.56 7.02
CA THR A 195 26.73 14.00 5.84
C THR A 195 25.57 13.05 5.51
N ILE A 196 25.77 11.74 5.68
CA ILE A 196 24.68 10.75 5.54
C ILE A 196 23.61 10.97 6.62
N LEU A 197 24.00 11.24 7.87
CA LEU A 197 23.06 11.50 8.95
C LEU A 197 22.27 12.79 8.71
N ILE A 198 22.92 13.87 8.26
CA ILE A 198 22.26 15.14 7.92
C ILE A 198 21.27 14.94 6.76
N GLY A 199 21.68 14.25 5.69
CA GLY A 199 20.80 13.96 4.55
C GLY A 199 19.61 13.09 4.95
N GLY A 200 19.85 12.04 5.73
CA GLY A 200 18.81 11.15 6.25
C GLY A 200 17.83 11.86 7.18
N PHE A 201 18.35 12.67 8.11
CA PHE A 201 17.54 13.49 9.02
C PHE A 201 16.68 14.49 8.27
N THR A 202 17.27 15.23 7.31
CA THR A 202 16.52 16.19 6.48
C THR A 202 15.40 15.50 5.71
N ALA A 203 15.68 14.34 5.10
CA ALA A 203 14.66 13.54 4.40
C ALA A 203 13.52 13.14 5.33
N VAL A 204 13.83 12.60 6.53
CA VAL A 204 12.83 12.18 7.51
C VAL A 204 12.00 13.37 8.01
N CYS A 205 12.63 14.49 8.33
CA CYS A 205 11.95 15.71 8.78
C CYS A 205 10.98 16.23 7.72
N VAL A 206 11.42 16.36 6.47
CA VAL A 206 10.55 16.81 5.38
C VAL A 206 9.39 15.81 5.14
N CYS A 207 9.65 14.51 5.20
CA CYS A 207 8.62 13.47 5.06
C CYS A 207 7.52 13.56 6.12
N ILE A 208 7.90 13.78 7.38
CA ILE A 208 6.98 13.78 8.52
C ILE A 208 6.22 15.11 8.64
N LEU A 209 6.93 16.24 8.47
CA LEU A 209 6.37 17.57 8.75
C LEU A 209 5.49 18.10 7.61
N ILE A 210 5.77 17.73 6.36
CA ILE A 210 5.03 18.23 5.20
C ILE A 210 4.07 17.14 4.74
N PHE A 211 2.77 17.29 5.01
CA PHE A 211 1.67 16.42 4.53
C PHE A 211 1.99 14.91 4.54
N PRO A 212 2.24 14.30 5.70
CA PRO A 212 2.76 12.94 5.79
C PRO A 212 1.86 11.91 5.08
N VAL A 213 2.49 10.97 4.38
CA VAL A 213 1.81 9.83 3.73
C VAL A 213 2.15 8.57 4.53
N TRP A 214 1.14 7.93 5.09
CA TRP A 214 1.29 6.80 6.01
C TRP A 214 0.95 5.48 5.33
N ALA A 215 1.91 4.55 5.32
CA ALA A 215 1.73 3.21 4.79
C ALA A 215 0.72 2.40 5.60
N GLY A 216 0.63 2.65 6.92
CA GLY A 216 -0.36 2.03 7.78
C GLY A 216 -1.80 2.36 7.38
N THR A 217 -2.07 3.63 7.07
CA THR A 217 -3.38 4.09 6.56
C THR A 217 -3.70 3.47 5.21
N ASP A 218 -2.73 3.42 4.29
CA ASP A 218 -2.93 2.82 2.97
C ASP A 218 -3.22 1.31 3.08
N LEU A 219 -2.50 0.58 3.94
CA LEU A 219 -2.77 -0.84 4.21
C LEU A 219 -4.17 -1.05 4.80
N HIS A 220 -4.53 -0.21 5.77
CA HIS A 220 -5.82 -0.28 6.44
C HIS A 220 -6.99 -0.13 5.45
N ASN A 221 -6.92 0.90 4.61
CA ASN A 221 -7.92 1.14 3.56
C ASN A 221 -7.92 0.03 2.51
N LEU A 222 -6.74 -0.44 2.10
CA LEU A 222 -6.61 -1.53 1.13
C LEU A 222 -7.29 -2.81 1.62
N VAL A 223 -7.04 -3.23 2.86
CA VAL A 223 -7.63 -4.45 3.43
C VAL A 223 -9.15 -4.34 3.51
N ALA A 224 -9.68 -3.20 3.96
CA ALA A 224 -11.13 -3.00 4.01
C ALA A 224 -11.76 -3.01 2.61
N ASN A 225 -11.17 -2.28 1.66
CA ASN A 225 -11.66 -2.24 0.28
C ASN A 225 -11.57 -3.60 -0.41
N ASN A 226 -10.56 -4.42 -0.08
CA ASN A 226 -10.46 -5.77 -0.61
C ASN A 226 -11.60 -6.66 -0.11
N ILE A 227 -12.01 -6.54 1.16
CA ILE A 227 -13.19 -7.25 1.68
C ILE A 227 -14.47 -6.77 0.98
N ASP A 228 -14.63 -5.45 0.82
CA ASP A 228 -15.79 -4.84 0.16
C ASP A 228 -15.94 -5.32 -1.31
N LYS A 229 -14.82 -5.42 -2.05
CA LYS A 229 -14.81 -5.97 -3.41
C LYS A 229 -15.32 -7.41 -3.50
N LEU A 230 -15.06 -8.24 -2.49
CA LEU A 230 -15.64 -9.59 -2.44
C LEU A 230 -17.15 -9.53 -2.22
N ALA A 231 -17.60 -8.62 -1.35
CA ALA A 231 -19.02 -8.42 -1.09
C ALA A 231 -19.75 -7.96 -2.35
N ASN A 232 -19.20 -6.98 -3.07
CA ASN A 232 -19.79 -6.47 -4.31
C ASN A 232 -19.89 -7.56 -5.39
N PHE A 233 -18.91 -8.47 -5.46
CA PHE A 233 -19.03 -9.65 -6.34
C PHE A 233 -20.17 -10.58 -5.94
N LEU A 234 -20.24 -10.97 -4.67
CA LEU A 234 -21.27 -11.90 -4.20
C LEU A 234 -22.69 -11.30 -4.29
N GLU A 235 -22.80 -9.98 -4.19
CA GLU A 235 -24.06 -9.25 -4.35
C GLU A 235 -24.56 -9.29 -5.80
N GLY A 236 -23.66 -9.07 -6.78
CA GLY A 236 -24.00 -9.13 -8.20
C GLY A 236 -24.15 -10.56 -8.76
N PHE A 237 -23.42 -11.53 -8.20
CA PHE A 237 -23.37 -12.90 -8.72
C PHE A 237 -24.74 -13.59 -8.76
N GLY A 238 -25.50 -13.55 -7.67
CA GLY A 238 -26.79 -14.25 -7.57
C GLY A 238 -27.78 -13.83 -8.67
N PRO A 239 -28.13 -12.54 -8.76
CA PRO A 239 -29.07 -12.07 -9.77
C PRO A 239 -28.64 -12.36 -11.22
N LEU A 240 -27.35 -12.25 -11.54
CA LEU A 240 -26.83 -12.56 -12.87
C LEU A 240 -26.90 -14.05 -13.20
N TYR A 241 -26.45 -14.89 -12.28
CA TYR A 241 -26.43 -16.33 -12.49
C TYR A 241 -27.84 -16.91 -12.61
N PHE A 242 -28.78 -16.39 -11.82
CA PHE A 242 -30.19 -16.82 -11.83
C PHE A 242 -31.07 -16.01 -12.79
N GLN A 243 -30.50 -15.10 -13.59
CA GLN A 243 -31.22 -14.28 -14.59
C GLN A 243 -32.44 -13.54 -14.02
N ILE A 244 -32.31 -13.04 -12.80
CA ILE A 244 -33.39 -12.32 -12.13
C ILE A 244 -33.51 -10.94 -12.76
N PRO A 245 -34.69 -10.52 -13.25
CA PRO A 245 -34.88 -9.17 -13.77
C PRO A 245 -34.46 -8.14 -12.72
N GLN A 246 -33.51 -7.28 -13.07
CA GLN A 246 -33.15 -6.12 -12.25
C GLN A 246 -33.72 -4.85 -12.86
N ASP A 247 -34.23 -3.96 -12.01
CA ASP A 247 -34.59 -2.60 -12.41
C ASP A 247 -33.31 -1.77 -12.59
N GLY A 248 -32.95 -1.47 -13.84
CA GLY A 248 -31.83 -0.61 -14.23
C GLY A 248 -30.66 -1.34 -14.90
N GLU A 249 -29.70 -0.57 -15.43
CA GLU A 249 -28.44 -1.13 -15.94
C GLU A 249 -27.56 -1.61 -14.78
N MET A 250 -27.24 -2.90 -14.76
CA MET A 250 -26.34 -3.47 -13.77
C MET A 250 -24.89 -3.08 -14.11
N ASP A 251 -24.20 -2.44 -13.16
CA ASP A 251 -22.78 -2.12 -13.31
C ASP A 251 -21.95 -3.41 -13.31
N MET A 252 -21.50 -3.86 -14.49
CA MET A 252 -20.72 -5.08 -14.65
C MET A 252 -19.27 -4.97 -14.12
N THR A 253 -18.82 -3.79 -13.65
CA THR A 253 -17.44 -3.60 -13.18
C THR A 253 -17.11 -4.45 -11.95
N PHE A 254 -18.09 -4.86 -11.15
CA PHE A 254 -17.86 -5.73 -10.00
C PHE A 254 -17.29 -7.11 -10.40
N LEU A 255 -17.56 -7.60 -11.63
CA LEU A 255 -17.06 -8.88 -12.15
C LEU A 255 -15.53 -8.92 -12.24
N GLU A 256 -14.90 -7.76 -12.31
CA GLU A 256 -13.44 -7.64 -12.32
C GLU A 256 -12.88 -7.03 -11.02
N GLY A 257 -13.76 -6.44 -10.20
CA GLY A 257 -13.38 -5.76 -8.97
C GLY A 257 -12.54 -6.60 -8.03
N TYR A 258 -12.86 -7.90 -7.89
CA TYR A 258 -12.10 -8.80 -7.02
C TYR A 258 -10.74 -9.23 -7.59
N LYS A 259 -10.48 -9.10 -8.90
CA LYS A 259 -9.21 -9.53 -9.53
C LYS A 259 -8.00 -8.79 -8.95
N CYS A 260 -8.16 -7.53 -8.57
CA CYS A 260 -7.09 -6.78 -7.92
C CYS A 260 -6.73 -7.33 -6.51
N VAL A 261 -7.66 -8.03 -5.85
CA VAL A 261 -7.41 -8.71 -4.58
C VAL A 261 -6.46 -9.88 -4.78
N LEU A 262 -6.60 -10.65 -5.87
CA LEU A 262 -5.72 -11.80 -6.17
C LEU A 262 -4.23 -11.39 -6.21
N ASN A 263 -3.96 -10.20 -6.74
CA ASN A 263 -2.60 -9.66 -6.91
C ASN A 263 -2.15 -8.75 -5.75
N SER A 264 -2.90 -8.65 -4.65
CA SER A 264 -2.63 -7.67 -3.58
C SER A 264 -1.46 -8.02 -2.66
N LYS A 265 -1.00 -9.29 -2.65
CA LYS A 265 -0.06 -9.83 -1.65
C LYS A 265 1.20 -8.97 -1.47
N GLN A 266 1.88 -8.64 -2.56
CA GLN A 266 3.14 -7.89 -2.50
C GLN A 266 2.93 -6.46 -1.99
N THR A 267 1.83 -5.84 -2.37
CA THR A 267 1.46 -4.49 -1.91
C THR A 267 1.15 -4.51 -0.41
N GLU A 268 0.38 -5.49 0.07
CA GLU A 268 0.07 -5.64 1.49
C GLU A 268 1.33 -5.90 2.34
N GLU A 269 2.20 -6.81 1.89
CA GLU A 269 3.46 -7.12 2.59
C GLU A 269 4.40 -5.91 2.64
N SER A 270 4.52 -5.15 1.54
CA SER A 270 5.36 -3.95 1.53
C SER A 270 4.81 -2.84 2.42
N LEU A 271 3.50 -2.57 2.38
CA LEU A 271 2.86 -1.58 3.25
C LEU A 271 2.95 -1.98 4.73
N ALA A 272 2.73 -3.25 5.07
CA ALA A 272 2.84 -3.73 6.45
C ALA A 272 4.28 -3.62 6.99
N ASN A 273 5.28 -3.88 6.14
CA ASN A 273 6.67 -3.68 6.51
C ASN A 273 6.97 -2.21 6.80
N PHE A 274 6.55 -1.29 5.92
CA PHE A 274 6.73 0.16 6.13
C PHE A 274 5.96 0.68 7.35
N ALA A 275 4.70 0.27 7.53
CA ALA A 275 3.87 0.66 8.67
C ALA A 275 4.48 0.23 10.02
N GLY A 276 5.28 -0.83 10.04
CA GLY A 276 6.02 -1.27 11.24
C GLY A 276 7.14 -0.31 11.69
N TRP A 277 7.58 0.61 10.83
CA TRP A 277 8.58 1.64 11.14
C TRP A 277 7.96 2.99 11.53
N GLU A 278 6.64 3.15 11.34
CA GLU A 278 5.98 4.42 11.55
C GLU A 278 5.80 4.72 13.05
N PRO A 279 5.96 5.99 13.48
CA PRO A 279 5.47 6.43 14.78
C PRO A 279 3.94 6.26 14.87
N GLY A 280 3.40 6.34 16.09
CA GLY A 280 1.95 6.40 16.27
C GLY A 280 1.37 7.62 15.55
N HIS A 281 0.28 7.43 14.80
CA HIS A 281 -0.34 8.47 13.97
C HIS A 281 -1.84 8.20 13.82
N GLY A 282 -2.65 9.25 13.78
CA GLY A 282 -4.11 9.14 13.65
C GLY A 282 -4.70 8.25 14.76
N GLU A 283 -5.45 7.22 14.37
CA GLU A 283 -6.00 6.22 15.29
C GLU A 283 -5.07 5.01 15.51
N PHE A 284 -3.95 4.95 14.79
CA PHE A 284 -2.96 3.87 14.89
C PHE A 284 -1.97 4.14 16.01
N ARG A 285 -1.88 3.20 16.95
CA ARG A 285 -0.94 3.28 18.08
C ARG A 285 0.45 2.87 17.64
N PHE A 286 1.47 3.28 18.39
CA PHE A 286 2.81 2.73 18.20
C PHE A 286 2.79 1.20 18.37
N ARG A 287 3.46 0.48 17.45
CA ARG A 287 3.43 -0.99 17.35
C ARG A 287 2.01 -1.57 17.15
N HIS A 288 1.20 -0.91 16.34
CA HIS A 288 -0.09 -1.42 15.86
C HIS A 288 0.04 -2.84 15.26
N PRO A 289 -0.96 -3.73 15.39
CA PRO A 289 -0.86 -5.14 14.98
C PRO A 289 -0.96 -5.34 13.45
N TRP A 290 -0.03 -4.79 12.68
CA TRP A 290 0.01 -4.88 11.21
C TRP A 290 0.04 -6.31 10.66
N LYS A 291 0.56 -7.28 11.43
CA LYS A 291 0.53 -8.71 11.06
C LYS A 291 -0.89 -9.26 10.90
N GLN A 292 -1.86 -8.73 11.65
CA GLN A 292 -3.25 -9.17 11.54
C GLN A 292 -3.88 -8.71 10.22
N TYR A 293 -3.46 -7.56 9.68
CA TYR A 293 -3.88 -7.11 8.34
C TYR A 293 -3.41 -8.08 7.26
N LEU A 294 -2.19 -8.61 7.36
CA LEU A 294 -1.68 -9.64 6.43
C LEU A 294 -2.45 -10.95 6.53
N LYS A 295 -2.84 -11.36 7.75
CA LYS A 295 -3.68 -12.55 7.98
C LYS A 295 -5.04 -12.38 7.31
N ILE A 296 -5.70 -11.23 7.52
CA ILE A 296 -6.97 -10.89 6.88
C ILE A 296 -6.79 -10.90 5.36
N GLY A 297 -5.80 -10.20 4.82
CA GLY A 297 -5.53 -10.16 3.38
C GLY A 297 -5.30 -11.53 2.77
N SER A 298 -4.64 -12.45 3.48
CA SER A 298 -4.49 -13.85 3.03
C SER A 298 -5.83 -14.58 2.94
N LEU A 299 -6.74 -14.37 3.90
CA LEU A 299 -8.07 -14.97 3.89
C LEU A 299 -8.95 -14.36 2.81
N THR A 300 -8.87 -13.03 2.62
CA THR A 300 -9.56 -12.30 1.56
C THR A 300 -9.11 -12.80 0.17
N ARG A 301 -7.82 -13.03 -0.04
CA ARG A 301 -7.30 -13.67 -1.28
C ARG A 301 -7.80 -15.10 -1.46
N ASN A 302 -7.81 -15.91 -0.40
CA ASN A 302 -8.35 -17.27 -0.47
C ASN A 302 -9.83 -17.28 -0.88
N CYS A 303 -10.61 -16.30 -0.42
CA CYS A 303 -11.98 -16.10 -0.87
C CYS A 303 -12.04 -15.64 -2.34
N ALA A 304 -11.17 -14.71 -2.75
CA ALA A 304 -11.09 -14.24 -4.12
C ALA A 304 -10.78 -15.38 -5.12
N TYR A 305 -9.94 -16.37 -4.76
CA TYR A 305 -9.70 -17.54 -5.61
C TYR A 305 -10.96 -18.41 -5.81
N ARG A 306 -11.81 -18.53 -4.78
CA ARG A 306 -13.10 -19.24 -4.89
C ARG A 306 -14.10 -18.47 -5.75
N ILE A 307 -14.08 -17.14 -5.61
CA ILE A 307 -14.86 -16.22 -6.45
C ILE A 307 -14.40 -16.26 -7.92
N GLU A 308 -13.10 -16.35 -8.20
CA GLU A 308 -12.59 -16.53 -9.56
C GLU A 308 -13.13 -17.81 -10.21
N ALA A 309 -13.14 -18.91 -9.45
CA ALA A 309 -13.74 -20.16 -9.91
C ALA A 309 -15.24 -20.00 -10.20
N LEU A 310 -15.99 -19.29 -9.34
CA LEU A 310 -17.41 -18.98 -9.56
C LEU A 310 -17.64 -18.12 -10.81
N ASN A 311 -16.82 -17.08 -11.00
CA ASN A 311 -16.91 -16.17 -12.14
C ASN A 311 -16.76 -16.93 -13.47
N GLY A 312 -15.93 -17.98 -13.51
CA GLY A 312 -15.79 -18.86 -14.67
C GLY A 312 -17.09 -19.55 -15.11
N TYR A 313 -18.08 -19.71 -14.22
CA TYR A 313 -19.38 -20.33 -14.52
C TYR A 313 -20.46 -19.34 -14.96
N LEU A 314 -20.18 -18.03 -15.01
CA LEU A 314 -21.15 -17.04 -15.50
C LEU A 314 -21.34 -17.09 -17.03
N ASN A 315 -20.27 -17.40 -17.78
CA ASN A 315 -20.28 -17.46 -19.25
C ASN A 315 -20.50 -18.88 -19.81
N THR A 316 -20.59 -19.90 -18.96
CA THR A 316 -21.03 -21.23 -19.39
C THR A 316 -22.54 -21.19 -19.58
N GLU A 317 -22.97 -20.60 -20.69
CA GLU A 317 -24.36 -20.60 -21.14
C GLU A 317 -24.92 -22.04 -21.11
N THR A 318 -26.10 -22.16 -20.49
CA THR A 318 -27.19 -23.07 -20.89
C THR A 318 -26.98 -24.59 -20.78
N LYS A 319 -26.72 -25.12 -19.57
CA LYS A 319 -26.96 -26.55 -19.28
C LYS A 319 -27.63 -26.88 -17.93
N ILE A 320 -28.25 -25.90 -17.26
CA ILE A 320 -28.99 -26.20 -16.02
C ILE A 320 -30.48 -26.13 -16.32
N PRO A 321 -31.23 -27.24 -16.15
CA PRO A 321 -32.68 -27.24 -16.25
C PRO A 321 -33.31 -26.19 -15.32
N GLU A 322 -34.30 -25.45 -15.83
CA GLU A 322 -34.98 -24.37 -15.08
C GLU A 322 -35.57 -24.87 -13.75
N GLU A 323 -36.04 -26.11 -13.68
CA GLU A 323 -36.54 -26.71 -12.44
C GLU A 323 -35.46 -26.85 -11.35
N ILE A 324 -34.23 -27.19 -11.71
CA ILE A 324 -33.11 -27.29 -10.77
C ILE A 324 -32.66 -25.88 -10.34
N ARG A 325 -32.60 -24.96 -11.31
CA ARG A 325 -32.25 -23.57 -11.07
C ARG A 325 -33.19 -22.92 -10.06
N GLY A 326 -34.51 -23.04 -10.25
CA GLY A 326 -35.52 -22.51 -9.33
C GLY A 326 -35.45 -23.12 -7.93
N LYS A 327 -35.19 -24.44 -7.80
CA LYS A 327 -35.04 -25.11 -6.49
C LYS A 327 -33.86 -24.60 -5.67
N MET A 328 -32.78 -24.15 -6.33
CA MET A 328 -31.55 -23.71 -5.68
C MET A 328 -31.49 -22.19 -5.48
N GLN A 329 -32.20 -21.45 -6.32
CA GLN A 329 -32.18 -19.98 -6.41
C GLN A 329 -32.34 -19.31 -5.04
N ASP A 330 -33.45 -19.57 -4.34
CA ASP A 330 -33.74 -18.89 -3.06
C ASP A 330 -32.68 -19.18 -2.00
N ALA A 331 -32.20 -20.42 -1.93
CA ALA A 331 -31.19 -20.81 -0.95
C ALA A 331 -29.82 -20.16 -1.27
N CYS A 332 -29.43 -20.12 -2.54
CA CYS A 332 -28.21 -19.47 -3.00
C CYS A 332 -28.25 -17.94 -2.78
N ILE A 333 -29.35 -17.28 -3.15
CA ILE A 333 -29.51 -15.83 -2.97
C ILE A 333 -29.50 -15.47 -1.50
N ASN A 334 -30.29 -16.14 -0.67
CA ASN A 334 -30.34 -15.85 0.77
C ASN A 334 -28.99 -16.09 1.45
N MET A 335 -28.28 -17.16 1.07
CA MET A 335 -26.94 -17.44 1.58
C MET A 335 -25.95 -16.33 1.21
N SER A 336 -25.89 -15.95 -0.08
CA SER A 336 -25.02 -14.87 -0.57
C SER A 336 -25.37 -13.54 0.06
N TYR A 337 -26.65 -13.21 0.16
CA TYR A 337 -27.15 -11.95 0.73
C TYR A 337 -26.72 -11.76 2.19
N GLU A 338 -26.86 -12.80 3.01
CA GLU A 338 -26.39 -12.77 4.41
C GLU A 338 -24.85 -12.70 4.48
N ALA A 339 -24.12 -13.37 3.58
CA ALA A 339 -22.67 -13.27 3.51
C ALA A 339 -22.19 -11.86 3.10
N VAL A 340 -22.85 -11.23 2.13
CA VAL A 340 -22.60 -9.86 1.67
C VAL A 340 -22.78 -8.87 2.82
N LYS A 341 -23.87 -8.97 3.59
CA LYS A 341 -24.09 -8.13 4.77
C LYS A 341 -22.96 -8.26 5.78
N ALA A 342 -22.52 -9.49 6.06
CA ALA A 342 -21.39 -9.72 6.94
C ALA A 342 -20.11 -9.09 6.39
N LEU A 343 -19.76 -9.32 5.12
CA LEU A 343 -18.54 -8.75 4.51
C LEU A 343 -18.56 -7.22 4.49
N LYS A 344 -19.67 -6.59 4.10
CA LYS A 344 -19.82 -5.13 4.11
C LYS A 344 -19.68 -4.55 5.52
N GLU A 345 -20.26 -5.21 6.53
CA GLU A 345 -20.09 -4.80 7.92
C GLU A 345 -18.64 -4.97 8.39
N LEU A 346 -17.95 -6.05 8.02
CA LEU A 346 -16.54 -6.26 8.35
C LEU A 346 -15.64 -5.21 7.69
N ALA A 347 -15.87 -4.89 6.42
CA ALA A 347 -15.16 -3.83 5.72
C ALA A 347 -15.37 -2.47 6.42
N PHE A 348 -16.62 -2.14 6.73
CA PHE A 348 -16.99 -0.91 7.46
C PHE A 348 -16.38 -0.87 8.87
N SER A 349 -16.38 -1.99 9.58
CA SER A 349 -15.78 -2.16 10.91
C SER A 349 -14.28 -1.85 10.89
N ILE A 350 -13.56 -2.35 9.88
CA ILE A 350 -12.15 -1.99 9.67
C ILE A 350 -12.05 -0.49 9.40
N GLN A 351 -12.71 0.03 8.35
CA GLN A 351 -12.61 1.44 7.93
C GLN A 351 -12.86 2.45 9.07
N THR A 352 -13.79 2.12 9.97
CA THR A 352 -14.18 3.02 11.07
C THR A 352 -13.52 2.66 12.40
N MET A 353 -12.69 1.62 12.46
CA MET A 353 -12.13 1.04 13.69
C MET A 353 -13.19 0.79 14.77
N THR A 354 -14.35 0.28 14.36
CA THR A 354 -15.47 -0.06 15.24
C THR A 354 -15.68 -1.57 15.30
N LYS A 355 -16.18 -2.09 16.43
CA LYS A 355 -16.43 -3.53 16.56
C LYS A 355 -17.56 -4.00 15.64
N PRO A 356 -17.40 -5.12 14.90
CA PRO A 356 -18.47 -5.70 14.11
C PRO A 356 -19.45 -6.40 15.07
N CYS A 357 -20.70 -5.90 15.16
CA CYS A 357 -21.68 -6.33 16.16
C CYS A 357 -22.71 -7.31 15.60
N SER A 358 -23.09 -7.19 14.33
CA SER A 358 -24.09 -8.02 13.65
C SER A 358 -23.48 -9.04 12.68
N ALA A 359 -22.18 -8.95 12.36
CA ALA A 359 -21.53 -9.82 11.38
C ALA A 359 -21.69 -11.31 11.73
N ASN A 360 -21.55 -11.69 13.00
CA ASN A 360 -21.73 -13.09 13.45
C ASN A 360 -23.17 -13.60 13.26
N SER A 361 -24.16 -12.73 13.44
CA SER A 361 -25.57 -13.07 13.19
C SER A 361 -25.78 -13.36 11.70
N HIS A 362 -25.27 -12.50 10.82
CA HIS A 362 -25.33 -12.69 9.38
C HIS A 362 -24.61 -13.97 8.91
N ILE A 363 -23.41 -14.25 9.45
CA ILE A 363 -22.66 -15.48 9.17
C ILE A 363 -23.45 -16.72 9.60
N THR A 364 -24.09 -16.69 10.78
CA THR A 364 -24.91 -17.80 11.28
C THR A 364 -26.09 -18.08 10.34
N LYS A 365 -26.80 -17.03 9.90
CA LYS A 365 -27.91 -17.15 8.94
C LYS A 365 -27.44 -17.71 7.59
N SER A 366 -26.32 -17.19 7.09
CA SER A 366 -25.70 -17.67 5.85
C SER A 366 -25.31 -19.17 5.95
N LYS A 367 -24.77 -19.60 7.09
CA LYS A 367 -24.42 -21.00 7.35
C LYS A 367 -25.64 -21.93 7.41
N ILE A 368 -26.76 -21.45 7.95
CA ILE A 368 -28.02 -22.19 7.94
C ILE A 368 -28.52 -22.35 6.49
N ALA A 369 -28.53 -21.27 5.70
CA ALA A 369 -28.91 -21.33 4.29
C ALA A 369 -28.01 -22.29 3.48
N ALA A 370 -26.69 -22.28 3.73
CA ALA A 370 -25.74 -23.21 3.12
C ALA A 370 -26.07 -24.69 3.43
N LYS A 371 -26.43 -25.00 4.69
CA LYS A 371 -26.84 -26.35 5.08
C LYS A 371 -28.14 -26.78 4.39
N ASN A 372 -29.10 -25.88 4.28
CA ASN A 372 -30.36 -26.14 3.58
C ASN A 372 -30.12 -26.41 2.09
N LEU A 373 -29.29 -25.59 1.43
CA LEU A 373 -28.88 -25.79 0.04
C LEU A 373 -28.22 -27.17 -0.16
N LYS A 374 -27.30 -27.55 0.73
CA LYS A 374 -26.64 -28.86 0.68
C LYS A 374 -27.66 -30.01 0.80
N SER A 375 -28.61 -29.90 1.72
CA SER A 375 -29.69 -30.90 1.89
C SER A 375 -30.57 -31.01 0.65
N LEU A 376 -30.94 -29.87 0.04
CA LEU A 376 -31.74 -29.81 -1.18
C LEU A 376 -31.02 -30.49 -2.34
N LEU A 377 -29.73 -30.19 -2.53
CA LEU A 377 -28.89 -30.80 -3.56
C LEU A 377 -28.78 -32.32 -3.40
N SER A 378 -28.54 -32.80 -2.18
CA SER A 378 -28.49 -34.24 -1.90
C SER A 378 -29.83 -34.94 -2.21
N THR A 379 -30.95 -34.26 -1.96
CA THR A 379 -32.28 -34.82 -2.24
C THR A 379 -32.58 -34.86 -3.74
N SER A 380 -32.17 -33.83 -4.49
CA SER A 380 -32.35 -33.77 -5.95
C SER A 380 -31.45 -34.79 -6.68
N LEU A 381 -30.19 -34.95 -6.24
CA LEU A 381 -29.27 -35.97 -6.75
C LEU A 381 -29.83 -37.40 -6.61
N CYS A 382 -30.62 -37.68 -5.58
CA CYS A 382 -31.24 -38.99 -5.38
C CYS A 382 -32.47 -39.26 -6.27
N LYS A 383 -33.04 -38.24 -6.91
CA LYS A 383 -34.30 -38.34 -7.67
C LYS A 383 -34.13 -38.33 -9.18
N GLU A 384 -32.99 -37.88 -9.70
CA GLU A 384 -32.79 -37.68 -11.13
C GLU A 384 -31.98 -38.80 -11.80
N THR A 385 -32.44 -39.19 -12.99
CA THR A 385 -31.85 -40.25 -13.83
C THR A 385 -30.68 -39.76 -14.70
N GLU A 386 -30.47 -38.44 -14.85
CA GLU A 386 -29.43 -37.85 -15.70
C GLU A 386 -28.46 -36.96 -14.89
N ILE A 387 -27.60 -37.61 -14.10
CA ILE A 387 -26.64 -36.97 -13.17
C ILE A 387 -25.72 -35.94 -13.85
N LEU A 388 -25.43 -36.09 -15.14
CA LEU A 388 -24.50 -35.24 -15.91
C LEU A 388 -24.96 -33.77 -16.01
N ASP A 389 -26.26 -33.51 -16.11
CA ASP A 389 -26.81 -32.16 -16.27
C ASP A 389 -26.87 -31.39 -14.94
N LEU A 390 -26.75 -32.11 -13.82
CA LEU A 390 -26.75 -31.55 -12.47
C LEU A 390 -25.34 -31.13 -11.99
N ILE A 391 -24.28 -31.63 -12.64
CA ILE A 391 -22.88 -31.36 -12.26
C ILE A 391 -22.57 -29.86 -12.21
N PRO A 392 -22.92 -29.03 -13.22
CA PRO A 392 -22.63 -27.60 -13.18
C PRO A 392 -23.35 -26.89 -12.03
N ALA A 393 -24.61 -27.23 -11.77
CA ALA A 393 -25.41 -26.63 -10.70
C ALA A 393 -24.85 -26.96 -9.32
N VAL A 394 -24.55 -28.24 -9.07
CA VAL A 394 -23.92 -28.71 -7.82
C VAL A 394 -22.54 -28.06 -7.64
N THR A 395 -21.77 -27.93 -8.72
CA THR A 395 -20.45 -27.30 -8.66
C THR A 395 -20.54 -25.83 -8.27
N VAL A 396 -21.44 -25.06 -8.90
CA VAL A 396 -21.65 -23.65 -8.55
C VAL A 396 -22.12 -23.50 -7.12
N ALA A 397 -23.08 -24.31 -6.66
CA ALA A 397 -23.52 -24.25 -5.28
C ALA A 397 -22.42 -24.64 -4.28
N SER A 398 -21.61 -25.66 -4.58
CA SER A 398 -20.48 -26.04 -3.73
C SER A 398 -19.45 -24.91 -3.65
N LEU A 399 -19.08 -24.32 -4.80
CA LEU A 399 -18.14 -23.20 -4.86
C LEU A 399 -18.70 -21.97 -4.14
N LEU A 400 -20.01 -21.73 -4.20
CA LEU A 400 -20.67 -20.63 -3.51
C LEU A 400 -20.69 -20.85 -2.01
N VAL A 401 -21.00 -22.05 -1.55
CA VAL A 401 -20.89 -22.44 -0.13
C VAL A 401 -19.45 -22.25 0.36
N ASP A 402 -18.47 -22.63 -0.45
CA ASP A 402 -17.06 -22.42 -0.13
C ASP A 402 -16.70 -20.93 -0.08
N ALA A 403 -17.08 -20.13 -1.07
CA ALA A 403 -16.81 -18.68 -1.06
C ALA A 403 -17.43 -18.02 0.18
N VAL A 404 -18.67 -18.36 0.51
CA VAL A 404 -19.39 -17.87 1.69
C VAL A 404 -18.71 -18.32 2.99
N ALA A 405 -18.24 -19.56 3.08
CA ALA A 405 -17.55 -20.08 4.27
C ALA A 405 -16.24 -19.33 4.58
N CYS A 406 -15.61 -18.68 3.59
CA CYS A 406 -14.47 -17.80 3.86
C CYS A 406 -14.83 -16.58 4.71
N THR A 407 -16.08 -16.12 4.66
CA THR A 407 -16.57 -14.99 5.45
C THR A 407 -16.43 -15.23 6.94
N GLU A 408 -16.64 -16.47 7.41
CA GLU A 408 -16.46 -16.87 8.81
C GLU A 408 -15.01 -16.64 9.26
N LYS A 409 -14.04 -17.16 8.50
CA LYS A 409 -12.61 -17.01 8.82
C LYS A 409 -12.15 -15.55 8.78
N ILE A 410 -12.66 -14.78 7.81
CA ILE A 410 -12.38 -13.33 7.73
C ILE A 410 -12.94 -12.64 8.97
N ALA A 411 -14.18 -12.94 9.37
CA ALA A 411 -14.82 -12.34 10.54
C ALA A 411 -14.07 -12.64 11.84
N GLU A 412 -13.64 -13.88 12.05
CA GLU A 412 -12.82 -14.27 13.20
C GLU A 412 -11.53 -13.46 13.26
N SER A 413 -10.84 -13.30 12.13
CA SER A 413 -9.58 -12.54 12.06
C SER A 413 -9.80 -11.03 12.24
N VAL A 414 -10.91 -10.48 11.77
CA VAL A 414 -11.30 -9.08 12.00
C VAL A 414 -11.67 -8.85 13.46
N GLN A 415 -12.36 -9.79 14.11
CA GLN A 415 -12.66 -9.72 15.55
C GLN A 415 -11.39 -9.79 16.39
N GLU A 416 -10.45 -10.67 16.02
CA GLU A 416 -9.13 -10.74 16.64
C GLU A 416 -8.39 -9.39 16.49
N LEU A 417 -8.34 -8.82 15.29
CA LEU A 417 -7.78 -7.48 15.06
C LEU A 417 -8.48 -6.42 15.92
N ALA A 418 -9.82 -6.40 15.92
CA ALA A 418 -10.61 -5.44 16.70
C ALA A 418 -10.34 -5.54 18.20
N SER A 419 -10.09 -6.74 18.71
CA SER A 419 -9.73 -6.97 20.12
C SER A 419 -8.33 -6.44 20.44
N ILE A 420 -7.32 -6.76 19.63
CA ILE A 420 -5.92 -6.39 19.85
C ILE A 420 -5.73 -4.87 19.64
N ALA A 421 -6.35 -4.31 18.60
CA ALA A 421 -6.28 -2.89 18.26
C ALA A 421 -7.23 -2.02 19.11
N LYS A 422 -8.06 -2.63 19.98
CA LYS A 422 -9.01 -1.96 20.86
C LYS A 422 -10.01 -1.07 20.09
N PHE A 423 -10.66 -1.65 19.08
CA PHE A 423 -11.71 -0.98 18.32
C PHE A 423 -12.83 -0.48 19.23
N LYS A 424 -13.39 0.67 18.86
CA LYS A 424 -14.44 1.34 19.64
C LYS A 424 -15.75 0.55 19.51
N SER A 425 -16.50 0.45 20.61
CA SER A 425 -17.88 -0.03 20.56
C SER A 425 -18.79 1.13 20.19
N VAL A 426 -19.55 1.02 19.10
CA VAL A 426 -20.61 1.98 18.79
C VAL A 426 -21.80 1.63 19.68
N LYS A 427 -22.13 2.49 20.66
CA LYS A 427 -23.41 2.37 21.36
C LYS A 427 -24.50 2.71 20.34
N PRO A 428 -25.55 1.89 20.17
CA PRO A 428 -26.69 2.29 19.36
C PRO A 428 -27.22 3.62 19.91
N LYS A 429 -27.37 4.64 19.05
CA LYS A 429 -28.03 5.89 19.43
C LYS A 429 -29.40 5.50 20.01
N LYS A 430 -29.59 5.68 21.32
CA LYS A 430 -30.92 5.59 21.92
C LYS A 430 -31.79 6.61 21.18
N ALA A 431 -32.89 6.15 20.60
CA ALA A 431 -33.93 7.04 20.09
C ALA A 431 -34.27 8.06 21.20
N PRO A 432 -34.58 9.32 20.85
CA PRO A 432 -35.00 10.28 21.86
C PRO A 432 -36.23 9.69 22.55
N SER A 433 -36.12 9.39 23.83
CA SER A 433 -37.29 9.14 24.65
C SER A 433 -38.16 10.38 24.55
N ARG A 434 -39.33 10.27 23.91
CA ARG A 434 -40.40 11.24 24.08
C ARG A 434 -40.66 11.33 25.59
N SER A 435 -40.12 12.37 26.23
CA SER A 435 -40.56 12.76 27.55
C SER A 435 -42.01 13.20 27.41
N SER A 436 -42.91 12.47 28.05
CA SER A 436 -44.29 12.86 28.26
C SER A 436 -44.34 14.31 28.78
N SER A 437 -45.07 15.14 28.05
CA SER A 437 -45.51 16.47 28.44
C SER A 437 -46.07 16.47 29.86
N LYS A 438 -45.44 17.21 30.78
CA LYS A 438 -46.15 17.78 31.94
C LYS A 438 -46.59 19.18 31.53
N ILE A 439 -47.91 19.34 31.44
CA ILE A 439 -48.59 20.62 31.35
C ILE A 439 -48.33 21.36 32.68
N SER A 440 -47.81 22.58 32.60
CA SER A 440 -47.71 23.51 33.73
C SER A 440 -48.76 24.61 33.53
N GLU A 441 -49.78 24.65 34.40
CA GLU A 441 -50.64 25.81 34.59
C GLU A 441 -49.86 26.96 35.26
N PRO A 442 -50.20 28.23 35.00
CA PRO A 442 -49.56 29.37 35.65
C PRO A 442 -50.31 29.81 36.90
N GLU A 443 -49.67 29.75 38.08
CA GLU A 443 -50.14 30.45 39.28
C GLU A 443 -49.74 31.93 39.22
N HIS A 444 -50.76 32.81 39.25
CA HIS A 444 -50.61 34.24 39.51
C HIS A 444 -50.45 34.48 41.01
N VAL A 445 -49.31 35.04 41.43
CA VAL A 445 -49.09 35.54 42.79
C VAL A 445 -49.24 37.07 42.78
N ILE A 446 -50.23 37.57 43.52
CA ILE A 446 -50.49 38.99 43.76
C ILE A 446 -49.75 39.38 45.05
N THR A 447 -48.84 40.34 44.97
CA THR A 447 -48.11 40.89 46.13
C THR A 447 -48.91 42.06 46.73
N ILE A 448 -49.32 41.94 48.00
CA ILE A 448 -49.89 43.05 48.78
C ILE A 448 -48.81 43.60 49.72
N HIS A 449 -48.48 44.88 49.58
CA HIS A 449 -47.63 45.63 50.50
C HIS A 449 -48.46 46.26 51.63
N GLN A 450 -47.98 46.17 52.87
CA GLN A 450 -48.44 47.01 53.98
C GLN A 450 -47.24 47.50 54.82
N PRO A 451 -47.23 48.76 55.29
CA PRO A 451 -46.01 49.48 55.66
C PRO A 451 -45.67 49.42 57.16
N SER A 452 -44.38 49.51 57.47
CA SER A 452 -43.81 49.54 58.82
C SER A 452 -43.75 50.97 59.39
N SER A 453 -44.17 51.09 60.65
CA SER A 453 -44.13 52.29 61.50
C SER A 453 -42.72 52.56 62.07
N LEU A 454 -42.41 53.86 62.25
CA LEU A 454 -41.21 54.42 62.89
C LEU A 454 -41.14 54.16 64.41
N PRO A 455 -39.94 54.17 65.03
CA PRO A 455 -39.76 54.04 66.48
C PRO A 455 -39.66 55.41 67.20
N GLU A 456 -39.91 55.43 68.51
CA GLU A 456 -39.52 56.50 69.45
C GLU A 456 -38.02 56.58 69.66
#